data_AF-A0A4Q7CKH3-F1
#
_entry.id   AF-A0A4Q7CKH3-F1
#
_cell.length_a   1.000
_cell.length_b   1.000
_cell.length_c   1.000
_cell.angle_alpha   90.00
_cell.angle_beta   90.00
_cell.angle_gamma   90.00
#
_symmetry.space_group_name_H-M   'P 1'
#
loop_
_entity.id
_entity.type
_entity.pdbx_description
1 polymer ?
#
loop_
_entity_poly.entity_id
_entity_poly.type
_entity_poly.pdbx_seq_one_letter_code
_entity_poly.pdbx_strand_id
1 'polypeptide(L)'
;MKKKALLPLLLGIMVFLAGCDYSKLENRTGFFYNTFVKNMDNIIHWLGSSFNNDYGLAIIVLVLAIRIIVLPFMLSNYKNSHMMREKMVIAKPEMDAVKEKVQRARTQEDKMAANQEMM
;
A
#
# COMPACT_ATOMS: atom_id res chain seq x y z
N MET A 1 23.69 8.43 -7.97
CA MET A 1 23.61 7.36 -6.93
C MET A 1 22.24 6.68 -6.83
N LYS A 2 21.10 7.38 -7.07
CA LYS A 2 19.73 6.79 -7.02
C LYS A 2 19.51 5.55 -7.91
N LYS A 3 20.10 5.49 -9.12
CA LYS A 3 19.94 4.33 -10.03
C LYS A 3 20.58 3.02 -9.53
N LYS A 4 21.63 3.10 -8.70
CA LYS A 4 22.31 1.91 -8.13
C LYS A 4 21.57 1.34 -6.90
N ALA A 5 20.74 2.15 -6.23
CA ALA A 5 19.89 1.73 -5.12
C ALA A 5 18.52 1.17 -5.58
N LEU A 6 18.08 1.54 -6.79
CA LEU A 6 16.85 1.05 -7.41
C LEU A 6 16.92 -0.46 -7.75
N LEU A 7 18.09 -0.94 -8.16
CA LEU A 7 18.29 -2.35 -8.52
C LEU A 7 18.16 -3.31 -7.31
N PRO A 8 18.83 -3.10 -6.16
CA PRO A 8 18.66 -3.96 -4.99
C PRO A 8 17.27 -3.82 -4.36
N LEU A 9 16.62 -2.64 -4.45
CA LEU A 9 15.24 -2.46 -3.99
C LEU A 9 14.26 -3.32 -4.81
N LEU A 10 14.39 -3.32 -6.14
CA LEU A 10 13.53 -4.09 -7.04
C LEU A 10 13.76 -5.60 -6.88
N LEU A 11 15.02 -6.01 -6.69
CA LEU A 11 15.40 -7.41 -6.48
C LEU A 11 14.94 -7.91 -5.10
N GLY A 12 15.03 -7.07 -4.06
CA GLY A 12 14.51 -7.37 -2.72
C GLY A 12 12.98 -7.54 -2.71
N ILE A 13 12.26 -6.69 -3.45
CA ILE A 13 10.80 -6.83 -3.62
C ILE A 13 10.46 -8.16 -4.29
N MET A 14 11.17 -8.55 -5.36
CA MET A 14 10.93 -9.81 -6.05
C MET A 14 11.16 -11.04 -5.16
N VAL A 15 12.22 -11.05 -4.36
CA VAL A 15 12.50 -12.14 -3.40
C VAL A 15 11.43 -12.18 -2.30
N PHE A 16 10.97 -11.03 -1.82
CA PHE A 16 9.91 -10.96 -0.82
C PHE A 16 8.57 -11.46 -1.37
N LEU A 17 8.22 -11.11 -2.61
CA LEU A 17 7.01 -11.60 -3.28
C LEU A 17 7.08 -13.10 -3.59
N ALA A 18 8.26 -13.61 -4.00
CA ALA A 18 8.46 -15.04 -4.24
C ALA A 18 8.26 -15.90 -2.98
N GLY A 19 8.53 -15.34 -1.80
CA GLY A 19 8.23 -15.95 -0.51
C GLY A 19 6.75 -16.01 -0.15
N CYS A 20 5.82 -15.62 -1.03
CA CYS A 20 4.38 -15.65 -0.77
C CYS A 20 3.65 -16.90 -1.34
N ASP A 21 4.35 -17.84 -2.00
CA ASP A 21 3.71 -19.06 -2.51
C ASP A 21 3.63 -20.17 -1.45
N TYR A 22 2.45 -20.28 -0.82
CA TYR A 22 2.12 -21.28 0.19
C TYR A 22 1.10 -22.33 -0.29
N SER A 23 0.95 -22.47 -1.62
CA SER A 23 -0.06 -23.34 -2.23
C SER A 23 0.22 -24.84 -2.00
N LYS A 24 1.48 -25.22 -1.80
CA LYS A 24 1.91 -26.61 -1.54
C LYS A 24 2.13 -26.86 -0.05
N LEU A 25 1.72 -28.04 0.43
CA LEU A 25 1.88 -28.46 1.83
C LEU A 25 3.34 -28.43 2.31
N GLU A 26 4.29 -28.71 1.43
CA GLU A 26 5.73 -28.75 1.73
C GLU A 26 6.31 -27.36 2.06
N ASN A 27 5.68 -26.28 1.57
CA ASN A 27 6.10 -24.89 1.79
C ASN A 27 5.43 -24.24 3.01
N ARG A 28 4.55 -24.95 3.74
CA ARG A 28 3.83 -24.46 4.94
C ARG A 28 4.71 -24.39 6.20
N THR A 29 5.96 -23.98 6.06
CA THR A 29 6.94 -23.83 7.15
C THR A 29 7.67 -22.49 7.12
N GLY A 30 7.48 -21.70 6.05
CA GLY A 30 8.11 -20.38 5.91
C GLY A 30 7.70 -19.40 7.02
N PHE A 31 8.58 -18.43 7.29
CA PHE A 31 8.37 -17.37 8.29
C PHE A 31 6.99 -16.68 8.16
N PHE A 32 6.57 -16.40 6.93
CA PHE A 32 5.29 -15.74 6.67
C PHE A 32 4.09 -16.66 6.94
N TYR A 33 4.19 -17.95 6.61
CA TYR A 33 3.12 -18.91 6.92
C TYR A 33 2.90 -19.05 8.42
N ASN A 34 3.97 -19.24 9.19
CA ASN A 34 3.86 -19.41 10.64
C ASN A 34 3.42 -18.12 11.37
N THR A 35 3.83 -16.95 10.87
CA THR A 35 3.54 -15.67 11.53
C THR A 35 2.18 -15.07 11.12
N PHE A 36 1.78 -15.18 9.86
CA PHE A 36 0.55 -14.56 9.37
C PHE A 36 -0.54 -15.60 9.11
N VAL A 37 -0.26 -16.60 8.27
CA VAL A 37 -1.29 -17.53 7.79
C VAL A 37 -1.84 -18.40 8.92
N LYS A 38 -0.98 -19.01 9.72
CA LYS A 38 -1.37 -19.86 10.86
C LYS A 38 -2.17 -19.09 11.92
N ASN A 39 -1.74 -17.87 12.24
CA ASN A 39 -2.44 -17.04 13.22
C ASN A 39 -3.81 -16.61 12.70
N MET A 40 -3.93 -16.28 11.41
CA MET A 40 -5.21 -15.94 10.80
C MET A 40 -6.18 -17.13 10.78
N ASP A 41 -5.69 -18.33 10.47
CA ASP A 41 -6.47 -19.56 10.51
C ASP A 41 -7.00 -19.87 11.92
N ASN A 42 -6.15 -19.74 12.94
CA ASN A 42 -6.54 -19.91 14.34
C ASN A 42 -7.63 -18.92 14.78
N ILE A 43 -7.55 -17.66 14.36
CA ILE A 43 -8.56 -16.63 14.69
C ILE A 43 -9.92 -17.00 14.08
N ILE A 44 -9.93 -17.49 12.84
CA ILE A 44 -11.18 -17.90 12.17
C ILE A 44 -11.79 -19.11 12.87
N HIS A 45 -11.00 -20.12 13.23
CA HIS A 45 -11.50 -21.29 13.97
C HIS A 45 -12.00 -20.91 15.36
N TRP A 46 -11.33 -19.99 16.06
CA TRP A 46 -11.75 -19.51 17.37
C TRP A 46 -13.06 -18.71 17.32
N LEU A 47 -13.25 -17.85 16.31
CA LEU A 47 -14.56 -17.20 16.08
C LEU A 47 -15.60 -18.24 15.67
N GLY A 48 -15.28 -19.14 14.74
CA GLY A 48 -16.20 -20.17 14.24
C GLY A 48 -16.74 -21.06 15.36
N SER A 49 -15.89 -21.52 16.28
CA SER A 49 -16.32 -22.31 17.43
C SER A 49 -17.20 -21.53 18.41
N SER A 50 -16.97 -20.22 18.55
CA SER A 50 -17.81 -19.32 19.36
C SER A 50 -19.21 -19.11 18.76
N PHE A 51 -19.35 -19.29 17.45
CA PHE A 51 -20.62 -19.18 16.71
C PHE A 51 -21.18 -20.55 16.27
N ASN A 52 -21.01 -21.62 17.07
CA ASN A 52 -21.55 -22.97 16.78
C ASN A 52 -21.07 -23.63 15.46
N ASN A 53 -19.85 -23.33 15.01
CA ASN A 53 -19.29 -23.75 13.72
C ASN A 53 -19.88 -23.04 12.50
N ASP A 54 -20.64 -21.95 12.68
CA ASP A 54 -21.05 -21.08 11.58
C ASP A 54 -19.91 -20.17 11.12
N TYR A 55 -19.04 -20.70 10.26
CA TYR A 55 -17.92 -19.96 9.69
C TYR A 55 -18.35 -18.72 8.88
N GLY A 56 -19.56 -18.73 8.30
CA GLY A 56 -20.11 -17.57 7.60
C GLY A 56 -20.30 -16.37 8.53
N LEU A 57 -20.92 -16.58 9.69
CA LEU A 57 -21.10 -15.53 10.70
C LEU A 57 -19.76 -15.09 11.30
N ALA A 58 -18.86 -16.04 11.55
CA ALA A 58 -17.50 -15.74 12.02
C ALA A 58 -16.75 -14.78 11.09
N ILE A 59 -16.79 -15.01 9.77
CA ILE A 59 -16.11 -14.14 8.79
C ILE A 59 -16.75 -12.75 8.74
N ILE A 60 -18.10 -12.65 8.75
CA ILE A 60 -18.80 -11.35 8.74
C ILE A 60 -18.38 -10.52 9.96
N VAL A 61 -18.41 -11.11 11.15
CA VAL A 61 -18.02 -10.45 12.40
C VAL A 61 -16.55 -10.05 12.38
N LEU A 62 -15.66 -10.92 11.88
CA LEU A 62 -14.23 -10.63 11.75
C LEU A 62 -13.99 -9.39 10.87
N VAL A 63 -14.60 -9.33 9.68
CA VAL A 63 -14.44 -8.20 8.75
C VAL A 63 -14.99 -6.91 9.35
N LEU A 64 -16.13 -6.96 10.04
CA LEU A 64 -16.67 -5.79 10.74
C LEU A 64 -15.72 -5.31 11.84
N ALA A 65 -15.21 -6.22 12.69
CA ALA A 65 -14.27 -5.88 13.74
C ALA A 65 -12.98 -5.25 13.18
N ILE A 66 -12.39 -5.85 12.14
CA ILE A 66 -11.22 -5.30 11.44
C ILE A 66 -11.52 -3.91 10.89
N ARG A 67 -12.69 -3.70 10.25
CA ARG A 67 -13.07 -2.37 9.74
C ARG A 67 -13.16 -1.34 10.86
N ILE A 68 -13.72 -1.66 12.01
CA ILE A 68 -13.80 -0.73 13.14
C ILE A 68 -12.40 -0.36 13.66
N ILE A 69 -11.48 -1.32 13.72
CA ILE A 69 -10.09 -1.09 14.16
C ILE A 69 -9.30 -0.27 13.13
N VAL A 70 -9.48 -0.54 11.83
CA VAL A 70 -8.74 0.12 10.74
C VAL A 70 -9.31 1.49 10.38
N LEU A 71 -10.60 1.74 10.59
CA LEU A 71 -11.26 3.02 10.30
C LEU A 71 -10.60 4.24 10.96
N PRO A 72 -10.24 4.28 12.27
CA PRO A 72 -9.54 5.42 12.86
C PRO A 72 -8.17 5.65 12.23
N PHE A 73 -7.46 4.58 11.87
CA PHE A 73 -6.19 4.67 11.16
C PHE A 73 -6.38 5.23 9.73
N MET A 74 -7.39 4.76 9.01
CA MET A 74 -7.75 5.29 7.70
C MET A 74 -8.13 6.76 7.74
N LEU A 75 -8.89 7.20 8.75
CA LEU A 75 -9.26 8.61 8.91
C LEU A 75 -8.04 9.52 9.12
N SER A 76 -7.05 9.06 9.88
CA SER A 76 -5.79 9.78 10.06
C SER A 76 -5.02 9.93 8.74
N ASN A 77 -4.90 8.84 7.98
CA ASN A 77 -4.28 8.87 6.65
C ASN A 77 -5.06 9.76 5.67
N TYR A 78 -6.38 9.67 5.67
CA TYR A 78 -7.27 10.46 4.82
C TYR A 78 -7.12 11.96 5.10
N LYS A 79 -7.07 12.36 6.38
CA LYS A 79 -6.87 13.76 6.77
C LYS A 79 -5.55 14.33 6.19
N ASN A 80 -4.48 13.56 6.25
CA ASN A 80 -3.18 13.98 5.70
C ASN A 80 -3.24 14.14 4.18
N SER A 81 -3.87 13.20 3.47
CA SER A 81 -4.07 13.29 2.02
C SER A 81 -4.99 14.46 1.63
N HIS A 82 -6.00 14.76 2.44
CA HIS A 82 -6.91 15.89 2.22
C HIS A 82 -6.22 17.24 2.38
N MET A 83 -5.42 17.40 3.42
CA MET A 83 -4.61 18.61 3.62
C MET A 83 -3.61 18.83 2.49
N MET A 84 -2.99 17.76 1.98
CA MET A 84 -2.12 17.85 0.80
C MET A 84 -2.90 18.25 -0.45
N ARG A 85 -4.12 17.70 -0.61
CA ARG A 85 -5.00 18.01 -1.75
C ARG A 85 -5.46 19.48 -1.74
N GLU A 86 -5.78 20.05 -0.58
CA GLU A 86 -6.12 21.47 -0.46
C GLU A 86 -4.94 22.38 -0.79
N LYS A 87 -3.74 22.06 -0.28
CA LYS A 87 -2.52 22.80 -0.63
C LYS A 87 -2.21 22.73 -2.13
N MET A 88 -2.46 21.58 -2.77
CA MET A 88 -2.34 21.46 -4.22
C MET A 88 -3.38 22.30 -4.98
N VAL A 89 -4.57 22.55 -4.46
CA VAL A 89 -5.56 23.42 -5.11
C VAL A 89 -5.13 24.89 -5.09
N ILE A 90 -4.45 25.33 -4.04
CA ILE A 90 -3.91 26.69 -3.93
C ILE A 90 -2.63 26.86 -4.78
N ALA A 91 -1.79 25.83 -4.84
CA ALA A 91 -0.56 25.84 -5.65
C ALA A 91 -0.79 25.56 -7.14
N LYS A 92 -1.95 25.00 -7.51
CA LYS A 92 -2.35 24.72 -8.90
C LYS A 92 -2.15 25.87 -9.89
N PRO A 93 -2.56 27.13 -9.62
CA PRO A 93 -2.35 28.24 -10.56
C PRO A 93 -0.87 28.50 -10.88
N GLU A 94 0.02 28.36 -9.90
CA GLU A 94 1.47 28.47 -10.14
C GLU A 94 2.02 27.23 -10.87
N MET A 95 1.52 26.04 -10.51
CA MET A 95 1.86 24.81 -11.22
C MET A 95 1.42 24.85 -12.69
N ASP A 96 0.26 25.41 -13.01
CA ASP A 96 -0.25 25.53 -14.39
C ASP A 96 0.57 26.56 -15.19
N ALA A 97 0.96 27.68 -14.58
CA ALA A 97 1.86 28.66 -15.20
C ALA A 97 3.26 28.08 -15.47
N VAL A 98 3.78 27.24 -14.57
CA VAL A 98 5.04 26.49 -14.79
C VAL A 98 4.84 25.43 -15.88
N LYS A 99 3.71 24.70 -15.88
CA LYS A 99 3.39 23.67 -16.87
C LYS A 99 3.22 24.25 -18.28
N GLU A 100 2.73 25.47 -18.42
CA GLU A 100 2.72 26.20 -19.70
C GLU A 100 4.12 26.60 -20.17
N LYS A 101 5.03 27.00 -19.25
CA LYS A 101 6.44 27.25 -19.59
C LYS A 101 7.14 25.96 -20.03
N VAL A 102 6.84 24.82 -19.39
CA VAL A 102 7.36 23.49 -19.75
C VAL A 102 6.82 22.99 -21.09
N GLN A 103 5.55 23.26 -21.40
CA GLN A 103 4.96 22.91 -22.71
C GLN A 103 5.50 23.78 -23.84
N ARG A 104 5.91 25.02 -23.56
CA ARG A 104 6.62 25.89 -24.51
C ARG A 104 8.09 25.53 -24.69
N ALA A 105 8.71 24.81 -23.76
CA ALA A 105 10.07 24.29 -23.89
C ALA A 105 10.11 23.10 -24.87
N ARG A 106 10.82 23.29 -26.00
CA ARG A 106 10.89 22.31 -27.11
C ARG A 106 11.91 21.18 -26.88
N THR A 107 12.74 21.27 -25.84
CA THR A 107 13.91 20.42 -25.60
C THR A 107 13.72 19.44 -24.43
N GLN A 108 14.23 18.21 -24.58
CA GLN A 108 14.01 17.08 -23.68
C GLN A 108 14.72 17.24 -22.32
N GLU A 109 15.81 18.02 -22.27
CA GLU A 109 16.54 18.36 -21.05
C GLU A 109 15.77 19.34 -20.16
N ASP A 110 15.10 20.34 -20.74
CA ASP A 110 14.28 21.30 -19.99
C ASP A 110 13.05 20.64 -19.36
N LYS A 111 12.50 19.61 -20.02
CA LYS A 111 11.41 18.80 -19.45
C LYS A 111 11.88 17.98 -18.25
N MET A 112 13.14 17.54 -18.22
CA MET A 112 13.73 16.85 -17.08
C MET A 112 14.03 17.81 -15.92
N ALA A 113 14.61 18.98 -16.22
CA ALA A 113 14.89 20.01 -15.23
C ALA A 113 13.59 20.51 -14.55
N ALA A 114 12.53 20.74 -15.33
CA ALA A 114 11.26 21.18 -14.79
C ALA A 114 10.50 20.09 -14.00
N ASN A 115 10.65 18.81 -14.35
CA ASN A 115 10.15 17.71 -13.51
C ASN A 115 10.91 17.64 -12.17
N GLN A 116 12.14 18.14 -12.13
CA GLN A 116 12.98 18.22 -10.93
C GLN A 116 12.64 19.43 -10.06
N GLU A 117 12.05 20.48 -10.64
CA GLU A 117 11.45 21.62 -9.93
C GLU A 117 10.02 21.36 -9.44
N MET A 118 9.31 20.39 -10.03
CA MET A 118 7.98 19.92 -9.58
C MET A 118 8.03 18.85 -8.47
N MET A 119 9.21 18.32 -8.12
CA MET A 119 9.43 17.33 -7.06
C MET A 119 9.88 17.99 -5.76
#